data_AF-A0A7C6K9E9-F1
#
_entry.id   AF-A0A7C6K9E9-F1
#
_cell.length_a   1.000
_cell.length_b   1.000
_cell.length_c   1.000
_cell.angle_alpha   90.00
_cell.angle_beta   90.00
_cell.angle_gamma   90.00
#
_symmetry.space_group_name_H-M   'P 1'
#
loop_
_entity.id
_entity.type
_entity.pdbx_description
1 polymer ?
#
loop_
_entity_poly.entity_id
_entity_poly.type
_entity_poly.pdbx_seq_one_letter_code
_entity_poly.pdbx_strand_id
1 'polypeptide(L)'
;MAKYIVCVKSDRKGVVGSLNAEQVGKVALNLGAGRATMNSNIDPAVGVVLNKKIGDEVDKDDVLAYIHSNNMEKAMIAKADMERIYIIEDTYMKSDKLIHALITKEGTQLY
;
A
#
# COMPACT_ATOMS: atom_id res chain seq x y z
N MET A 1 -1.59 16.61 -12.08
CA MET A 1 -1.66 16.52 -10.60
C MET A 1 -3.08 16.10 -10.22
N ALA A 2 -3.25 15.30 -9.17
CA ALA A 2 -4.57 14.86 -8.72
C ALA A 2 -5.36 16.04 -8.12
N LYS A 3 -6.67 16.05 -8.35
CA LYS A 3 -7.58 17.05 -7.78
C LYS A 3 -7.83 16.87 -6.28
N TYR A 4 -7.84 15.63 -5.81
CA TYR A 4 -8.13 15.29 -4.42
C TYR A 4 -6.99 14.45 -3.84
N ILE A 5 -6.63 14.78 -2.59
CA ILE A 5 -5.70 14.00 -1.78
C ILE A 5 -6.42 13.69 -0.46
N VAL A 6 -6.60 12.41 -0.16
CA VAL A 6 -7.30 11.94 1.04
C VAL A 6 -6.35 11.10 1.87
N CYS A 7 -6.28 11.37 3.18
CA CYS A 7 -5.45 10.60 4.10
C CYS A 7 -6.18 9.36 4.63
N VAL A 8 -5.42 8.27 4.76
CA VAL A 8 -5.76 7.05 5.49
C VAL A 8 -5.05 7.14 6.84
N LYS A 9 -5.80 7.05 7.94
CA LYS A 9 -5.24 7.21 9.29
C LYS A 9 -5.35 5.92 10.09
N SER A 10 -4.42 5.73 11.02
CA SER A 10 -4.49 4.63 11.98
C SER A 10 -5.60 4.91 13.00
N ASP A 11 -6.41 3.91 13.30
CA ASP A 11 -7.44 4.00 14.33
C ASP A 11 -6.90 3.72 15.74
N ARG A 12 -5.69 3.13 15.83
CA ARG A 12 -5.02 2.75 17.07
C ARG A 12 -3.50 2.91 16.99
N LYS A 13 -2.85 2.80 18.15
CA LYS A 13 -1.40 2.65 18.29
C LYS A 13 -0.98 1.19 18.03
N GLY A 14 0.20 0.99 17.46
CA GLY A 14 0.84 -0.31 17.28
C GLY A 14 1.96 -0.27 16.25
N VAL A 15 2.18 -1.38 15.57
CA VAL A 15 3.12 -1.52 14.44
C VAL A 15 2.35 -2.06 13.23
N VAL A 16 2.70 -1.61 12.03
CA VAL A 16 2.14 -2.20 10.81
C VAL A 16 2.65 -3.64 10.69
N GLY A 17 1.81 -4.61 11.04
CA GLY A 17 2.16 -6.03 11.02
C GLY A 17 2.03 -6.65 9.63
N SER A 18 1.02 -6.21 8.87
CA SER A 18 0.77 -6.72 7.52
C SER A 18 0.20 -5.63 6.60
N LEU A 19 0.58 -5.72 5.32
CA LEU A 19 0.11 -4.86 4.24
C LEU A 19 0.11 -5.67 2.93
N ASN A 20 -1.07 -6.12 2.50
CA ASN A 20 -1.18 -6.99 1.32
C ASN A 20 -0.93 -6.20 0.01
N ALA A 21 0.22 -6.43 -0.61
CA ALA A 21 0.66 -5.72 -1.81
C ALA A 21 -0.28 -5.92 -3.03
N GLU A 22 -0.87 -7.10 -3.19
CA GLU A 22 -1.84 -7.37 -4.28
C GLU A 22 -3.09 -6.50 -4.12
N GLN A 23 -3.61 -6.41 -2.89
CA GLN A 23 -4.78 -5.59 -2.58
C GLN A 23 -4.47 -4.09 -2.76
N VAL A 24 -3.30 -3.61 -2.33
CA VAL A 24 -2.85 -2.23 -2.60
C VAL A 24 -2.78 -1.96 -4.11
N GLY A 25 -2.25 -2.91 -4.89
CA GLY A 25 -2.22 -2.83 -6.35
C GLY A 25 -3.60 -2.73 -6.97
N LYS A 26 -4.58 -3.50 -6.48
CA LYS A 26 -5.98 -3.43 -6.92
C LYS A 26 -6.63 -2.08 -6.59
N VAL A 27 -6.36 -1.52 -5.41
CA VAL A 27 -6.83 -0.17 -5.05
C VAL A 27 -6.28 0.87 -6.03
N ALA A 28 -4.98 0.84 -6.33
CA ALA A 28 -4.36 1.74 -7.30
C ALA A 28 -4.94 1.55 -8.71
N LEU A 29 -5.19 0.31 -9.14
CA LEU A 29 -5.84 0.00 -10.41
C LEU A 29 -7.24 0.62 -10.50
N ASN A 30 -8.05 0.47 -9.45
CA ASN A 30 -9.43 1.00 -9.39
C ASN A 30 -9.48 2.54 -9.43
N LEU A 31 -8.46 3.19 -8.86
CA LEU A 31 -8.27 4.64 -8.97
C LEU A 31 -7.99 5.09 -10.40
N GLY A 32 -7.39 4.23 -11.23
CA GLY A 32 -7.00 4.51 -12.60
C GLY A 32 -5.48 4.58 -12.82
N ALA A 33 -4.67 4.17 -11.84
CA ALA A 33 -3.21 4.16 -11.92
C ALA A 33 -2.65 2.97 -12.73
N GLY A 34 -3.52 2.15 -13.33
CA GLY A 34 -3.14 0.99 -14.12
C GLY A 34 -4.17 0.67 -15.19
N ARG A 35 -3.88 -0.35 -16.01
CA ARG A 35 -4.76 -0.80 -17.09
C ARG A 35 -5.51 -2.05 -16.66
N ALA A 36 -6.84 -1.97 -16.60
CA ALA A 36 -7.68 -3.15 -16.39
C ALA A 36 -7.70 -4.03 -17.66
N THR A 37 -7.59 -3.40 -18.83
CA THR A 37 -7.51 -4.04 -20.15
C THR A 37 -6.45 -3.36 -21.00
N MET A 38 -5.97 -4.02 -22.06
CA MET A 38 -4.94 -3.49 -22.96
C MET A 38 -5.21 -2.05 -23.47
N ASN A 39 -6.48 -1.71 -23.69
CA ASN A 39 -6.91 -0.41 -24.24
C ASN A 39 -7.34 0.61 -23.16
N SER A 40 -7.24 0.29 -21.87
CA SER A 40 -7.65 1.19 -20.78
C SER A 40 -6.76 2.43 -20.72
N ASN A 41 -7.34 3.63 -20.62
CA ASN A 41 -6.58 4.85 -20.38
C ASN A 41 -6.06 4.89 -18.93
N ILE A 42 -4.78 5.24 -18.75
CA ILE A 42 -4.16 5.41 -17.43
C ILE A 42 -4.21 6.89 -17.06
N ASP A 43 -4.55 7.19 -15.81
CA ASP A 43 -4.37 8.51 -15.23
C ASP A 43 -3.05 8.53 -14.43
N PRO A 44 -1.98 9.20 -14.91
CA PRO A 44 -0.68 9.21 -14.22
C PRO A 44 -0.71 10.05 -12.94
N ALA A 45 -1.78 10.78 -12.66
CA ALA A 45 -1.88 11.65 -11.49
C ALA A 45 -2.49 10.96 -10.26
N VAL A 46 -3.11 9.79 -10.42
CA VAL A 46 -3.81 9.06 -9.35
C VAL A 46 -2.97 7.89 -8.82
N GLY A 47 -3.23 7.45 -7.59
CA GLY A 47 -2.51 6.35 -6.97
C GLY A 47 -2.53 6.38 -5.45
N VAL A 48 -1.73 5.50 -4.85
CA VAL A 48 -1.57 5.39 -3.39
C VAL A 48 -0.11 5.67 -3.04
N VAL A 49 0.11 6.58 -2.09
CA VAL A 49 1.43 6.85 -1.50
C VAL A 49 1.45 6.27 -0.10
N LEU A 50 2.25 5.22 0.11
CA LEU A 50 2.42 4.59 1.42
C LEU A 50 3.35 5.44 2.29
N ASN A 51 2.82 5.96 3.41
CA ASN A 51 3.60 6.74 4.38
C ASN A 51 4.16 5.85 5.51
N LYS A 52 3.44 4.77 5.86
CA LYS A 52 3.86 3.73 6.81
C LYS A 52 3.87 2.37 6.12
N LYS A 53 4.91 1.59 6.34
CA LYS A 53 5.17 0.25 5.77
C LYS A 53 5.23 -0.80 6.87
N ILE A 54 5.26 -2.07 6.46
CA ILE A 54 5.41 -3.20 7.39
C ILE A 54 6.64 -2.98 8.28
N GLY A 55 6.43 -3.08 9.59
CA GLY A 55 7.43 -2.84 10.62
C GLY A 55 7.54 -1.40 11.14
N ASP A 56 6.83 -0.43 10.55
CA ASP A 56 6.80 0.93 11.07
C ASP A 56 5.83 1.04 12.27
N GLU A 57 6.29 1.72 13.31
CA GLU A 57 5.45 2.11 14.46
C GLU A 57 4.46 3.21 14.05
N VAL A 58 3.25 3.14 14.61
CA VAL A 58 2.16 4.10 14.37
C VAL A 58 1.46 4.44 15.68
N ASP A 59 1.10 5.70 15.86
CA ASP A 59 0.14 6.12 16.88
C ASP A 59 -1.28 6.26 16.30
N LYS A 60 -2.27 6.39 17.18
CA LYS A 60 -3.63 6.73 16.75
C LYS A 60 -3.60 8.05 15.99
N ASP A 61 -4.37 8.13 14.90
CA ASP A 61 -4.47 9.26 13.97
C ASP A 61 -3.23 9.52 13.09
N ASP A 62 -2.16 8.72 13.21
CA ASP A 62 -1.03 8.78 12.27
C ASP A 62 -1.49 8.49 10.84
N VAL A 63 -0.91 9.20 9.87
CA VAL A 63 -1.19 8.97 8.46
C VAL A 63 -0.45 7.73 7.98
N LEU A 64 -1.22 6.71 7.58
CA LEU A 64 -0.72 5.47 7.02
C LEU A 64 -0.41 5.61 5.53
N ALA A 65 -1.30 6.25 4.78
CA ALA A 65 -1.16 6.45 3.34
C ALA A 65 -1.94 7.67 2.84
N TYR A 66 -1.60 8.13 1.65
CA TYR A 66 -2.34 9.15 0.91
C TYR A 66 -2.94 8.57 -0.38
N ILE A 67 -4.21 8.87 -0.61
CA ILE A 67 -4.94 8.52 -1.82
C ILE A 67 -4.99 9.75 -2.73
N HIS A 68 -4.38 9.63 -3.91
CA HIS A 68 -4.44 10.64 -4.96
C HIS A 68 -5.51 10.23 -5.97
N SER A 69 -6.50 11.10 -6.21
CA SER A 69 -7.61 10.81 -7.13
C SER A 69 -8.11 12.07 -7.83
N ASN A 70 -8.67 11.89 -9.03
CA ASN A 70 -9.44 12.92 -9.73
C ASN A 70 -10.96 12.79 -9.52
N ASN A 71 -11.38 11.79 -8.74
CA ASN A 71 -12.77 11.54 -8.39
C ASN A 71 -12.87 11.27 -6.87
N MET A 72 -13.67 12.08 -6.16
CA MET A 72 -13.82 12.01 -4.70
C MET A 72 -14.46 10.69 -4.24
N GLU A 73 -15.47 10.19 -4.94
CA GLU A 73 -16.14 8.93 -4.60
C GLU A 73 -15.15 7.76 -4.66
N LYS A 74 -14.37 7.68 -5.75
CA LYS A 74 -13.28 6.70 -5.86
C LYS A 74 -12.23 6.86 -4.76
N ALA A 75 -11.92 8.10 -4.36
CA ALA A 75 -10.96 8.36 -3.29
C ALA A 75 -11.45 7.82 -1.94
N MET A 76 -12.74 7.99 -1.63
CA MET A 76 -13.35 7.51 -0.40
C MET A 76 -13.46 5.98 -0.36
N ILE A 77 -13.79 5.34 -1.47
CA ILE A 77 -13.77 3.87 -1.59
C ILE A 77 -12.35 3.35 -1.35
N ALA A 78 -11.36 3.93 -2.04
CA ALA A 78 -9.96 3.55 -1.87
C ALA A 78 -9.44 3.79 -0.44
N LYS A 79 -9.86 4.88 0.23
CA LYS A 79 -9.57 5.11 1.65
C LYS A 79 -10.09 3.96 2.50
N ALA A 80 -11.37 3.60 2.36
CA ALA A 80 -11.98 2.53 3.14
C ALA A 80 -11.37 1.15 2.85
N ASP A 81 -10.96 0.89 1.61
CA ASP A 81 -10.20 -0.32 1.25
C ASP A 81 -8.85 -0.33 1.98
N MET A 82 -8.08 0.76 1.90
CA MET A 82 -6.76 0.85 2.55
C MET A 82 -6.85 0.71 4.07
N GLU A 83 -7.88 1.28 4.72
CA GLU A 83 -8.13 1.09 6.17
C GLU A 83 -8.30 -0.37 6.55
N ARG A 84 -8.86 -1.22 5.66
CA ARG A 84 -8.99 -2.66 5.89
C ARG A 84 -7.72 -3.46 5.58
N ILE A 85 -6.92 -2.98 4.63
CA ILE A 85 -5.70 -3.66 4.17
C ILE A 85 -4.57 -3.51 5.19
N TYR A 86 -4.49 -2.36 5.87
CA TYR A 86 -3.54 -2.16 6.97
C TYR A 86 -3.94 -3.00 8.19
N ILE A 87 -3.06 -3.88 8.62
CA ILE A 87 -3.21 -4.62 9.88
C ILE A 87 -2.21 -4.07 10.88
N ILE A 88 -2.73 -3.46 11.96
CA ILE A 88 -1.94 -2.91 13.04
C ILE A 88 -1.93 -3.89 14.21
N GLU A 89 -0.73 -4.32 14.61
CA GLU A 89 -0.48 -5.31 15.65
C GLU A 89 0.26 -4.66 16.84
N ASP A 90 0.15 -5.25 18.03
CA ASP A 90 0.81 -4.71 19.24
C ASP A 90 2.31 -4.99 19.27
N THR A 91 2.75 -6.05 18.59
CA THR A 91 4.16 -6.44 18.48
C THR A 91 4.44 -6.92 17.07
N TYR A 92 5.54 -6.45 16.48
CA TYR A 92 6.01 -6.93 15.18
C TYR A 92 7.36 -7.62 15.34
N MET A 93 7.44 -8.90 14.98
CA MET A 93 8.71 -9.57 14.83
C MET A 93 9.20 -9.34 13.40
N LYS A 94 10.32 -8.62 13.28
CA LYS A 94 10.97 -8.38 12.00
C LYS A 94 11.47 -9.68 11.41
N SER A 95 10.67 -10.27 10.55
CA SER A 95 11.08 -11.25 9.58
C SER A 95 10.84 -10.61 8.24
N ASP A 96 11.90 -10.27 7.52
CA ASP A 96 12.03 -10.69 6.12
C ASP A 96 13.38 -10.26 5.56
N LYS A 97 14.06 -11.23 4.96
CA LYS A 97 15.25 -10.98 4.16
C LYS A 97 14.76 -10.38 2.84
N LEU A 98 15.22 -9.18 2.49
CA LEU A 98 14.89 -8.55 1.20
C LEU A 98 15.34 -9.41 0.01
N ILE A 99 16.38 -10.21 0.20
CA ILE A 99 16.89 -11.18 -0.77
C ILE A 99 16.88 -12.53 -0.08
N HIS A 100 16.12 -13.50 -0.62
CA HIS A 100 16.05 -14.85 -0.05
C HIS A 100 17.18 -15.76 -0.54
N ALA A 101 17.59 -15.62 -1.80
CA ALA A 101 18.62 -16.46 -2.40
C ALA A 101 19.26 -15.80 -3.63
N LEU A 102 20.50 -16.18 -3.94
CA LEU A 102 21.17 -15.95 -5.22
C LEU A 102 21.22 -17.28 -6.00
N ILE A 103 20.59 -17.31 -7.17
CA ILE A 103 20.56 -18.48 -8.05
C ILE A 103 21.51 -18.23 -9.22
N THR A 104 22.60 -19.00 -9.30
CA THR A 104 23.60 -18.92 -10.37
C THR A 104 23.71 -20.26 -11.10
N LYS A 105 24.44 -20.29 -12.22
CA LYS A 105 24.77 -21.55 -12.91
C LYS A 105 25.61 -22.51 -12.05
N GLU A 106 26.33 -21.98 -11.06
CA GLU A 106 27.23 -22.72 -10.17
C GLU A 106 26.50 -23.26 -8.92
N GLY A 107 25.27 -22.82 -8.67
CA GLY A 107 24.46 -23.28 -7.54
C GLY A 107 23.53 -22.21 -6.95
N THR A 108 22.87 -22.56 -5.85
CA THR A 108 21.97 -21.67 -5.10
C THR A 108 22.59 -21.34 -3.74
N GLN A 109 22.74 -20.05 -3.44
CA GLN A 109 23.15 -19.56 -2.13
C GLN A 109 21.93 -18.94 -1.44
N LEU A 110 21.46 -19.56 -0.35
CA LEU A 110 20.43 -18.98 0.50
C LEU A 110 21.06 -17.90 1.38
N TYR A 111 20.38 -16.78 1.52
CA TYR A 111 20.73 -15.73 2.49
C TYR A 111 19.99 -15.93 3.78
#